data_AF-A0A969DEN8-F1
#
_entry.id   AF-A0A969DEN8-F1
#
_cell.length_a   1.000
_cell.length_b   1.000
_cell.length_c   1.000
_cell.angle_alpha   90.00
_cell.angle_beta   90.00
_cell.angle_gamma   90.00
#
_symmetry.space_group_name_H-M   'P 1'
#
loop_
_entity.id
_entity.type
_entity.pdbx_description
1 polymer ?
#
loop_
_entity_poly.entity_id
_entity_poly.type
_entity_poly.pdbx_seq_one_letter_code
_entity_poly.pdbx_strand_id
1 'polypeptide(L)'
;MGGDNGYMWGRFRATANLNNGRQAVVYGGSEKEAEDRLRALLTLSTAKILTLSISEEKKEGLRATDKILYKPTVRMFPTYFTILNSAKIINESNKELNLPFGTKNDNLSGTFRRTKTTKLPVWMDKEPKNIKPFIAELLRDRGSTPTNNR
;
A
#
# COMPACT_ATOMS: atom_id res chain seq x y z
N MET A 1 -11.87 -2.47 5.52
CA MET A 1 -11.46 -3.88 5.25
C MET A 1 -12.65 -4.77 5.58
N GLY A 2 -12.79 -5.95 4.96
CA GLY A 2 -14.03 -6.76 4.83
C GLY A 2 -14.92 -7.05 6.07
N GLY A 3 -14.55 -6.66 7.28
CA GLY A 3 -15.35 -6.91 8.50
C GLY A 3 -15.65 -8.39 8.72
N ASP A 4 -16.69 -8.69 9.49
CA ASP A 4 -17.13 -10.05 9.84
C ASP A 4 -17.46 -10.91 8.61
N ASN A 5 -17.78 -10.25 7.49
CA ASN A 5 -18.14 -10.91 6.24
C ASN A 5 -16.93 -11.18 5.33
N GLY A 6 -15.73 -10.70 5.67
CA GLY A 6 -14.56 -10.80 4.79
C GLY A 6 -14.74 -10.03 3.48
N TYR A 7 -13.91 -10.34 2.49
CA TYR A 7 -14.06 -9.79 1.13
C TYR A 7 -13.82 -10.86 0.09
N MET A 8 -14.48 -10.77 -1.07
CA MET A 8 -14.19 -11.68 -2.16
C MET A 8 -12.94 -11.18 -2.89
N TRP A 9 -11.90 -12.01 -2.85
CA TRP A 9 -10.72 -11.86 -3.67
C TRP A 9 -10.86 -12.76 -4.89
N GLY A 10 -10.36 -12.35 -6.05
CA GLY A 10 -10.50 -13.18 -7.24
C GLY A 10 -9.97 -12.56 -8.52
N ARG A 11 -10.62 -12.94 -9.61
CA ARG A 11 -10.17 -12.76 -10.99
C ARG A 11 -10.35 -11.36 -11.56
N PHE A 12 -11.09 -10.48 -10.90
CA PHE A 12 -11.30 -9.12 -11.40
C PHE A 12 -10.18 -8.22 -10.91
N ARG A 13 -9.44 -7.61 -11.84
CA ARG A 13 -8.32 -6.71 -11.59
C ARG A 13 -8.74 -5.29 -11.90
N ALA A 14 -8.88 -4.46 -10.87
CA ALA A 14 -9.03 -3.02 -11.01
C ALA A 14 -7.65 -2.36 -11.02
N THR A 15 -7.40 -1.51 -12.03
CA THR A 15 -6.15 -0.77 -12.20
C THR A 15 -6.49 0.71 -12.36
N ALA A 16 -5.91 1.55 -11.51
CA ALA A 16 -6.09 2.99 -11.57
C ALA A 16 -4.75 3.71 -11.76
N ASN A 17 -4.67 4.59 -12.75
CA ASN A 17 -3.55 5.51 -12.91
C ASN A 17 -3.86 6.79 -12.12
N LEU A 18 -2.89 7.26 -11.36
CA LEU A 18 -3.03 8.36 -10.42
C LEU A 18 -2.33 9.62 -10.93
N ASN A 19 -2.79 10.78 -10.48
CA ASN A 19 -2.24 12.09 -10.88
C ASN A 19 -0.78 12.31 -10.48
N ASN A 20 -0.24 11.52 -9.55
CA ASN A 20 1.16 11.54 -9.14
C ASN A 20 2.05 10.60 -9.96
N GLY A 21 1.57 10.14 -11.12
CA GLY A 21 2.31 9.22 -12.01
C GLY A 21 2.39 7.77 -11.52
N ARG A 22 1.71 7.43 -10.41
CA ARG A 22 1.68 6.06 -9.87
C ARG A 22 0.46 5.30 -10.34
N GLN A 23 0.50 3.98 -10.13
CA GLN A 23 -0.61 3.08 -10.40
C GLN A 23 -1.03 2.35 -9.13
N ALA A 24 -2.33 2.24 -8.91
CA ALA A 24 -2.93 1.39 -7.88
C ALA A 24 -3.58 0.18 -8.55
N VAL A 25 -3.37 -1.00 -7.97
CA VAL A 25 -3.93 -2.27 -8.48
C VAL A 25 -4.58 -3.02 -7.33
N VAL A 26 -5.83 -3.44 -7.53
CA VAL A 26 -6.60 -4.23 -6.56
C VAL A 26 -7.31 -5.37 -7.26
N TYR A 27 -7.46 -6.50 -6.56
CA TYR A 27 -8.17 -7.67 -7.04
C TYR A 27 -9.47 -7.89 -6.25
N GLY A 28 -10.54 -8.29 -6.93
CA GLY A 28 -11.85 -8.56 -6.36
C GLY A 28 -12.50 -9.80 -6.98
N GLY A 29 -13.50 -10.34 -6.26
CA GLY A 29 -14.30 -11.47 -6.73
C GLY A 29 -15.33 -11.11 -7.81
N SER A 30 -15.65 -9.82 -7.92
CA SER A 30 -16.51 -9.21 -8.95
C SER A 30 -15.92 -7.86 -9.40
N GLU A 31 -16.38 -7.34 -10.54
CA GLU A 31 -16.01 -6.01 -11.04
C GLU A 31 -16.30 -4.91 -10.01
N LYS A 32 -17.53 -4.87 -9.50
CA LYS A 32 -17.96 -3.91 -8.48
C LYS A 32 -17.11 -3.99 -7.21
N GLU A 33 -16.81 -5.20 -6.74
CA GLU A 33 -16.00 -5.35 -5.54
C GLU A 33 -14.55 -4.91 -5.75
N ALA A 34 -13.97 -5.16 -6.94
CA ALA A 34 -12.65 -4.67 -7.27
C ALA A 34 -12.62 -3.12 -7.30
N GLU A 35 -13.67 -2.49 -7.87
CA GLU A 35 -13.83 -1.05 -7.88
C GLU A 35 -13.96 -0.46 -6.46
N ASP A 36 -14.89 -0.96 -5.67
CA ASP A 36 -15.16 -0.47 -4.31
C ASP A 36 -13.91 -0.57 -3.44
N ARG A 37 -13.14 -1.65 -3.57
CA ARG A 37 -11.89 -1.85 -2.83
C ARG A 37 -10.79 -0.91 -3.30
N LEU A 38 -10.69 -0.63 -4.60
CA LEU A 38 -9.73 0.34 -5.12
C LEU A 38 -10.07 1.75 -4.64
N ARG A 39 -11.35 2.14 -4.66
CA ARG A 39 -11.79 3.43 -4.12
C ARG A 39 -11.51 3.55 -2.62
N ALA A 40 -11.78 2.50 -1.84
CA ALA A 40 -11.46 2.45 -0.42
C ALA A 40 -9.95 2.48 -0.13
N LEU A 41 -9.11 1.93 -1.01
CA LEU A 41 -7.66 2.08 -0.89
C LEU A 41 -7.24 3.55 -1.08
N LEU A 42 -7.87 4.23 -2.03
CA LEU A 42 -7.52 5.61 -2.37
C LEU A 42 -7.97 6.63 -1.33
N THR A 43 -8.93 6.33 -0.46
CA THR A 43 -9.23 7.20 0.68
C THR A 43 -8.06 7.34 1.66
N LEU A 44 -7.08 6.43 1.61
CA LEU A 44 -5.85 6.50 2.41
C LEU A 44 -4.76 7.38 1.75
N SER A 45 -5.02 7.90 0.55
CA SER A 45 -4.08 8.70 -0.23
C SER A 45 -4.69 10.05 -0.59
N THR A 46 -3.84 11.05 -0.84
CA THR A 46 -4.25 12.34 -1.40
C THR A 46 -4.28 12.35 -2.93
N ALA A 47 -3.86 11.25 -3.57
CA ALA A 47 -3.81 11.12 -5.01
C ALA A 47 -5.22 10.96 -5.64
N LYS A 48 -5.40 11.54 -6.83
CA LYS A 48 -6.66 11.46 -7.60
C LYS A 48 -6.55 10.44 -8.72
N ILE A 49 -7.65 9.74 -8.99
CA ILE A 49 -7.76 8.83 -10.14
C ILE A 49 -7.82 9.66 -11.41
N LEU A 50 -6.93 9.37 -12.36
CA LEU A 50 -7.01 9.87 -13.73
C LEU A 50 -7.81 8.91 -14.60
N THR A 51 -7.48 7.63 -14.54
CA THR A 51 -8.13 6.58 -15.32
C THR A 51 -8.34 5.35 -14.45
N LEU A 52 -9.46 4.67 -14.63
CA LEU A 52 -9.78 3.39 -13.99
C LEU A 52 -10.12 2.38 -15.08
N SER A 53 -9.48 1.21 -15.05
CA SER A 53 -9.84 0.06 -15.88
C SER A 53 -10.05 -1.16 -15.00
N ILE A 54 -11.04 -1.98 -15.36
CA ILE A 54 -11.31 -3.24 -14.68
C ILE A 54 -11.29 -4.33 -15.74
N SER A 55 -10.52 -5.39 -15.50
CA SER A 55 -10.42 -6.53 -16.40
C SER A 55 -10.66 -7.84 -15.66
N GLU A 56 -11.25 -8.79 -16.36
CA GLU A 56 -11.47 -10.14 -15.84
C GLU A 56 -10.37 -11.09 -16.35
N GLU A 57 -9.67 -11.74 -15.44
CA GLU A 57 -8.75 -12.83 -15.79
C GLU A 57 -9.56 -14.08 -16.15
N LYS A 58 -9.58 -14.45 -17.44
CA LYS A 58 -10.16 -15.72 -17.91
C LYS A 58 -9.23 -16.90 -17.65
N LYS A 59 -9.82 -18.07 -17.41
CA LYS A 59 -9.11 -19.32 -17.18
C LYS A 59 -8.74 -20.00 -18.51
N GLU A 60 -7.88 -19.36 -19.28
CA GLU A 60 -7.44 -19.83 -20.60
C GLU A 60 -5.90 -19.91 -20.71
N GLY A 61 -5.41 -20.69 -21.67
CA GLY A 61 -3.98 -20.90 -21.90
C GLY A 61 -3.26 -21.53 -20.69
N LEU A 62 -2.10 -20.99 -20.31
CA LEU A 62 -1.32 -21.44 -19.14
C LEU A 62 -2.12 -21.40 -17.83
N ARG A 63 -3.15 -20.57 -17.71
CA ARG A 63 -4.01 -20.50 -16.50
C ARG A 63 -5.00 -21.65 -16.40
N ALA A 64 -5.21 -22.41 -17.48
CA ALA A 64 -6.06 -23.59 -17.44
C ALA A 64 -5.37 -24.77 -16.74
N THR A 65 -4.05 -24.89 -16.93
CA THR A 65 -3.22 -25.96 -16.37
C THR A 65 -2.57 -25.57 -15.05
N ASP A 66 -2.07 -24.33 -14.93
CA ASP A 66 -1.43 -23.84 -13.72
C ASP A 66 -2.42 -23.09 -12.80
N LYS A 67 -2.71 -23.72 -11.66
CA LYS A 67 -3.61 -23.18 -10.63
C LYS A 67 -3.04 -21.94 -9.94
N ILE A 68 -1.72 -21.73 -9.95
CA ILE A 68 -1.07 -20.58 -9.30
C ILE A 68 -1.35 -19.28 -10.09
N LEU A 69 -1.46 -19.40 -11.42
CA LEU A 69 -1.65 -18.26 -12.32
C LEU A 69 -3.10 -17.76 -12.39
N TYR A 70 -4.06 -18.55 -11.86
CA TYR A 70 -5.47 -18.19 -11.83
C TYR A 70 -5.91 -17.83 -10.42
N LYS A 71 -6.68 -16.73 -10.29
CA LYS A 71 -7.21 -16.26 -9.01
C LYS A 71 -8.70 -16.61 -8.93
N PRO A 72 -9.07 -17.79 -8.41
CA PRO A 72 -10.48 -18.12 -8.24
C PRO A 72 -11.13 -17.13 -7.27
N THR A 73 -12.41 -16.85 -7.48
CA THR A 73 -13.18 -16.01 -6.56
C THR A 73 -13.39 -16.75 -5.24
N VAL A 74 -12.73 -16.28 -4.17
CA VAL A 74 -12.76 -16.87 -2.83
C VAL A 74 -12.95 -15.79 -1.77
N ARG A 75 -13.62 -16.15 -0.68
CA ARG A 75 -13.80 -15.24 0.46
C ARG A 75 -12.54 -15.25 1.32
N MET A 76 -11.98 -14.07 1.52
CA MET A 76 -10.77 -13.84 2.31
C MET A 76 -11.10 -13.13 3.62
N PHE A 77 -10.51 -13.62 4.71
CA PHE A 77 -10.60 -13.03 6.04
C PHE A 77 -9.21 -12.52 6.44
N PRO A 78 -9.01 -11.18 6.51
CA PRO A 78 -7.71 -10.65 6.88
C PRO A 78 -7.43 -10.93 8.36
N THR A 79 -6.32 -11.62 8.65
CA THR A 79 -5.93 -11.95 10.03
C THR A 79 -4.96 -10.93 10.61
N TYR A 80 -4.06 -10.37 9.79
CA TYR A 80 -3.04 -9.42 10.22
C TYR A 80 -2.87 -8.30 9.19
N PHE A 81 -2.51 -7.11 9.67
CA PHE A 81 -1.93 -6.06 8.84
C PHE A 81 -0.50 -5.79 9.30
N THR A 82 0.35 -5.35 8.39
CA THR A 82 1.76 -5.07 8.70
C THR A 82 2.03 -3.59 8.49
N ILE A 83 2.56 -2.91 9.52
CA ILE A 83 3.06 -1.54 9.38
C ILE A 83 4.53 -1.63 8.97
N LEU A 84 4.84 -1.06 7.82
CA LEU A 84 6.20 -0.87 7.32
C LEU A 84 6.61 0.57 7.58
N ASN A 85 7.47 0.79 8.58
CA ASN A 85 8.07 2.09 8.81
C ASN A 85 9.50 2.10 8.27
N SER A 86 9.76 2.97 7.32
CA SER A 86 11.04 3.16 6.65
C SER A 86 11.42 4.63 6.64
N ALA A 87 12.56 4.96 7.23
CA ALA A 87 13.10 6.31 7.19
C ALA A 87 14.06 6.45 6.00
N LYS A 88 13.96 7.56 5.27
CA LYS A 88 14.95 7.90 4.23
C LYS A 88 16.29 8.10 4.92
N ILE A 89 17.33 7.40 4.47
CA ILE A 89 18.69 7.68 4.93
C ILE A 89 19.11 8.99 4.26
N ILE A 90 19.15 10.07 5.03
CA ILE A 90 19.78 11.32 4.60
C ILE A 90 21.30 11.11 4.75
N ASN A 91 21.88 10.25 3.93
CA ASN A 91 23.33 10.27 3.77
C ASN A 91 23.69 11.50 2.93
N GLU A 92 24.88 12.03 3.15
CA GLU A 92 25.51 13.16 2.43
C GLU A 92 25.70 12.94 0.91
N SER A 93 24.85 12.15 0.25
CA SER A 93 24.78 12.03 -1.22
C SER A 93 24.29 13.31 -1.91
N ASN A 94 24.03 14.39 -1.16
CA ASN A 94 23.91 15.74 -1.71
C ASN A 94 25.27 16.36 -2.11
N LYS A 95 26.41 15.69 -1.88
CA LYS A 95 27.70 16.17 -2.39
C LYS A 95 27.88 16.01 -3.91
N GLU A 96 27.04 15.21 -4.59
CA GLU A 96 27.17 14.97 -6.04
C GLU A 96 26.04 15.56 -6.90
N LEU A 97 25.10 16.32 -6.34
CA LEU A 97 23.97 16.90 -7.09
C LEU A 97 23.80 18.42 -6.90
N ASN A 98 24.89 19.13 -6.63
CA ASN A 98 25.01 20.55 -7.01
C ASN A 98 25.36 20.64 -8.50
N LEU A 99 24.50 20.11 -9.38
CA LEU A 99 24.55 20.41 -10.81
C LEU A 99 23.65 21.62 -11.07
N PRO A 100 24.14 22.66 -11.76
CA PRO A 100 23.43 23.91 -11.91
C PRO A 100 22.47 23.80 -13.10
N PHE A 101 21.41 23.00 -13.04
CA PHE A 101 20.29 23.16 -13.98
C PHE A 101 19.03 22.51 -13.42
N GLY A 102 17.96 23.30 -13.37
CA GLY A 102 16.74 23.01 -12.64
C GLY A 102 16.16 21.61 -12.87
N THR A 103 15.97 20.88 -11.79
CA THR A 103 14.89 19.92 -11.69
C THR A 103 14.41 19.93 -10.25
N LYS A 104 13.10 20.17 -10.07
CA LYS A 104 12.45 20.25 -8.76
C LYS A 104 12.78 19.00 -7.93
N ASN A 105 12.99 19.21 -6.64
CA ASN A 105 13.26 18.19 -5.63
C ASN A 105 12.22 17.05 -5.62
N ASP A 106 12.42 16.03 -6.45
CA ASP A 106 11.73 14.76 -6.29
C ASP A 106 12.42 14.00 -5.15
N ASN A 107 11.94 14.22 -3.92
CA ASN A 107 12.31 13.46 -2.72
C ASN A 107 11.96 11.95 -2.81
N LEU A 108 11.52 11.48 -3.97
CA LEU A 108 10.93 10.18 -4.26
C LEU A 108 11.96 9.06 -4.53
N SER A 109 13.24 9.40 -4.72
CA SER A 109 14.33 8.43 -4.80
C SER A 109 15.29 8.56 -3.60
N GLY A 110 15.85 7.43 -3.16
CA GLY A 110 16.84 7.37 -2.08
C GLY A 110 16.93 5.98 -1.44
N THR A 111 17.99 5.77 -0.66
CA THR A 111 18.14 4.56 0.16
C THR A 111 17.32 4.73 1.44
N PHE A 112 16.39 3.81 1.69
CA PHE A 112 15.56 3.83 2.90
C PHE A 112 16.03 2.78 3.88
N ARG A 113 16.26 3.17 5.14
CA ARG A 113 16.52 2.22 6.22
C ARG A 113 15.17 1.79 6.79
N ARG A 114 14.89 0.49 6.71
CA ARG A 114 13.73 -0.11 7.37
C ARG A 114 13.96 -0.02 8.88
N THR A 115 13.14 0.76 9.58
CA THR A 115 13.29 1.00 11.02
C THR A 115 12.59 -0.08 11.82
N LYS A 116 11.33 -0.39 11.48
CA LYS A 116 10.55 -1.40 12.19
C LYS A 116 9.50 -2.02 11.28
N THR A 117 9.23 -3.30 11.49
CA THR A 117 8.10 -4.00 10.90
C THR A 117 7.37 -4.73 11.99
N THR A 118 6.09 -4.44 12.12
CA THR A 118 5.25 -5.05 13.13
C THR A 118 3.99 -5.56 12.47
N LYS A 119 3.65 -6.82 12.78
CA LYS A 119 2.39 -7.44 12.40
C LYS A 119 1.39 -7.14 13.52
N LEU A 120 0.23 -6.63 13.16
CA LEU A 120 -0.86 -6.33 14.07
C LEU A 120 -2.06 -7.20 13.68
N PRO A 121 -2.72 -7.88 14.64
CA PRO A 121 -3.92 -8.62 14.36
C PRO A 121 -5.02 -7.65 13.90
N VAL A 122 -5.75 -8.03 12.86
CA VAL A 122 -7.00 -7.37 12.50
C VAL A 122 -8.08 -7.90 13.43
N TRP A 123 -8.77 -7.01 14.15
CA TRP A 123 -9.85 -7.38 15.05
C TRP A 123 -11.20 -7.21 14.36
N MET A 124 -12.14 -8.10 14.67
CA MET A 124 -13.50 -8.08 14.11
C MET A 124 -14.45 -7.33 15.05
N ASP A 125 -14.59 -7.78 16.31
CA ASP A 125 -15.58 -7.19 17.24
C ASP A 125 -15.02 -6.18 18.26
N LYS A 126 -13.79 -6.40 18.73
CA LYS A 126 -13.23 -5.63 19.86
C LYS A 126 -11.82 -5.16 19.59
N GLU A 127 -11.68 -3.84 19.55
CA GLU A 127 -10.37 -3.18 19.46
C GLU A 127 -9.50 -3.58 20.66
N PRO A 128 -8.27 -4.08 20.44
CA PRO A 128 -7.34 -4.34 21.53
C PRO A 128 -7.07 -3.04 22.31
N LYS A 129 -7.16 -3.11 23.64
CA LYS A 129 -7.17 -1.93 24.53
C LYS A 129 -6.02 -0.93 24.32
N ASN A 130 -4.90 -1.34 23.72
CA ASN A 130 -3.71 -0.50 23.54
C ASN A 130 -3.31 -0.28 22.06
N ILE A 131 -4.19 -0.53 21.08
CA ILE A 131 -3.77 -0.47 19.68
C ILE A 131 -3.48 0.96 19.18
N LYS A 132 -4.26 1.96 19.61
CA LYS A 132 -4.06 3.37 19.22
C LYS A 132 -2.71 3.93 19.64
N PRO A 133 -2.30 3.86 20.93
CA PRO A 133 -0.97 4.34 21.33
C PRO A 133 0.15 3.52 20.67
N PHE A 134 -0.07 2.23 20.43
CA PHE A 134 0.91 1.37 19.77
C PHE A 134 1.09 1.70 18.27
N ILE A 135 0.00 1.95 17.55
CA ILE A 135 0.05 2.42 16.16
C ILE A 135 0.72 3.79 16.09
N ALA A 136 0.38 4.72 17.00
CA ALA A 136 1.02 6.03 17.08
C ALA A 136 2.52 5.91 17.32
N GLU A 137 2.95 4.98 18.18
CA GLU A 137 4.38 4.70 18.38
C GLU A 137 5.05 4.13 17.11
N LEU A 138 4.38 3.23 16.40
CA LEU A 138 4.90 2.64 15.17
C LEU A 138 5.00 3.65 14.01
N LEU A 139 4.14 4.66 13.99
CA LEU A 139 4.12 5.73 12.99
C LEU A 139 5.00 6.93 13.36
N ARG A 140 5.56 7.00 14.58
CA ARG A 140 6.52 8.04 14.95
C ARG A 140 7.81 7.85 14.18
N ASP A 141 8.12 8.80 13.29
CA ASP A 141 9.44 8.95 12.70
C ASP A 141 10.45 9.31 13.78
N ARG A 142 11.34 8.39 14.15
CA ARG A 142 12.52 8.69 14.99
C ARG A 142 13.69 9.26 14.18
N GLY A 143 13.41 9.82 13.00
CA GLY A 143 14.40 10.35 12.06
C GLY A 143 14.75 11.83 12.25
N SER A 144 13.96 12.59 13.02
CA SER A 144 14.34 13.95 13.41
C SER A 144 14.93 13.93 14.82
N THR A 145 16.22 13.59 14.93
CA THR A 145 16.98 14.03 16.10
C THR A 145 16.90 15.56 16.08
N PRO A 146 16.36 16.24 17.11
CA PRO A 146 16.56 17.68 17.22
C PRO A 146 18.07 17.87 17.40
N THR A 147 18.72 18.50 16.43
CA THR A 147 20.06 19.07 16.63
C THR A 147 19.94 20.04 17.79
N ASN A 148 20.35 19.60 18.98
CA ASN A 148 20.59 20.48 20.11
C ASN A 148 21.73 21.41 19.69
N ASN A 149 21.37 22.62 19.25
CA ASN A 149 22.31 23.72 19.17
C ASN A 149 22.70 24.07 20.61
N ARG A 150 23.92 23.69 21.00
CA ARG A 150 24.65 24.30 22.10
C ARG A 150 25.67 25.26 21.52
#